data_AF-A0A3A9SBJ7-F1
#
_entry.id   AF-A0A3A9SBJ7-F1
#
_cell.length_a   1.000
_cell.length_b   1.000
_cell.length_c   1.000
_cell.angle_alpha   90.00
_cell.angle_beta   90.00
_cell.angle_gamma   90.00
#
_symmetry.space_group_name_H-M   'P 1'
#
loop_
_entity.id
_entity.type
_entity.pdbx_description
1 polymer ?
#
loop_
_entity_poly.entity_id
_entity_poly.type
_entity_poly.pdbx_seq_one_letter_code
_entity_poly.pdbx_strand_id
1 'polypeptide(L)'
;MVGLLLDIVLTLVIAIVAVVFLGVFRAMPFFTGLIGSFILQFQFPGLKDIIPGESRASTIALIAIVEIIILVLTVNEQTGGPMVKFSCIMFVGLIMALIHNSYECASWQKALFVTIVYLVIMGIIVASNLDSFGIECDGDRNLLASIIVSLMYAASLGFTLLVILSTIWGKYVKLHFSEGFYTSYDKVGMVIVIVAMVMTAIICVVRDRLELI
;
A
#
# COMPACT_ATOMS: atom_id res chain seq x y z
N MET A 1 8.66 -37.88 25.97
CA MET A 1 8.73 -36.60 26.72
C MET A 1 9.39 -35.48 25.92
N VAL A 2 10.60 -35.67 25.36
CA VAL A 2 11.30 -34.61 24.60
C VAL A 2 10.57 -34.19 23.31
N GLY A 3 10.03 -35.14 22.53
CA GLY A 3 9.26 -34.80 21.30
C GLY A 3 7.99 -33.99 21.57
N LEU A 4 7.24 -34.35 22.62
CA LEU A 4 6.01 -33.65 23.01
C LEU A 4 6.29 -32.22 23.52
N LEU A 5 7.44 -32.02 24.18
CA LEU A 5 7.89 -30.69 24.60
C LEU A 5 8.29 -29.83 23.40
N LEU A 6 8.92 -30.43 22.39
CA LEU A 6 9.32 -29.75 21.15
C LEU A 6 8.10 -29.32 20.32
N ASP A 7 7.08 -30.18 20.22
CA ASP A 7 5.83 -29.88 19.51
C ASP A 7 5.03 -28.76 20.20
N ILE A 8 4.99 -28.75 21.53
CA ILE A 8 4.34 -27.67 22.31
C ILE A 8 5.08 -26.35 22.09
N VAL A 9 6.42 -26.34 22.18
CA VAL A 9 7.22 -25.14 21.95
C VAL A 9 7.06 -24.63 20.52
N LEU A 10 7.09 -25.51 19.52
CA LEU A 10 6.90 -25.15 18.12
C LEU A 10 5.50 -24.58 17.87
N THR A 11 4.46 -25.20 18.45
CA THR A 11 3.08 -24.71 18.35
C THR A 11 2.92 -23.35 19.01
N LEU A 12 3.54 -23.14 20.18
CA LEU A 12 3.52 -21.85 20.87
C LEU A 12 4.23 -20.76 20.07
N VAL A 13 5.39 -21.07 19.47
CA VAL A 13 6.11 -20.15 18.59
C VAL A 13 5.28 -19.81 17.35
N ILE A 14 4.68 -20.80 16.69
CA ILE A 14 3.80 -20.58 15.54
C ILE A 14 2.57 -19.76 15.95
N ALA A 15 1.99 -19.99 17.12
CA ALA A 15 0.85 -19.24 17.63
C ALA A 15 1.23 -17.78 17.94
N ILE A 16 2.37 -17.54 18.58
CA ILE A 16 2.88 -16.18 18.85
C ILE A 16 3.16 -15.45 17.54
N VAL A 17 3.85 -16.12 16.60
CA VAL A 17 4.11 -15.59 15.26
C VAL A 17 2.78 -15.29 14.58
N ALA A 18 1.82 -16.21 14.57
CA ALA A 18 0.51 -16.00 13.96
C ALA A 18 -0.25 -14.84 14.61
N VAL A 19 -0.24 -14.70 15.94
CA VAL A 19 -0.89 -13.58 16.66
C VAL A 19 -0.22 -12.24 16.34
N VAL A 20 1.11 -12.19 16.31
CA VAL A 20 1.86 -10.98 15.96
C VAL A 20 1.61 -10.63 14.49
N PHE A 21 1.68 -11.59 13.58
CA PHE A 21 1.36 -11.38 12.17
C PHE A 21 -0.10 -10.97 11.99
N LEU A 22 -1.07 -11.60 12.66
CA LEU A 22 -2.48 -11.21 12.63
C LEU A 22 -2.69 -9.79 13.20
N GLY A 23 -2.00 -9.44 14.28
CA GLY A 23 -2.02 -8.08 14.83
C GLY A 23 -1.47 -7.05 13.85
N VAL A 24 -0.34 -7.34 13.21
CA VAL A 24 0.25 -6.50 12.15
C VAL A 24 -0.67 -6.41 10.94
N PHE A 25 -1.24 -7.54 10.51
CA PHE A 25 -2.18 -7.64 9.41
C PHE A 25 -3.51 -6.94 9.68
N ARG A 26 -3.86 -6.63 10.94
CA ARG A 26 -5.09 -5.92 11.32
C ARG A 26 -4.88 -4.44 11.67
N ALA A 27 -3.62 -4.00 11.74
CA ALA A 27 -3.23 -2.61 12.02
C ALA A 27 -2.43 -2.00 10.86
N MET A 28 -2.58 -2.54 9.64
CA MET A 28 -1.84 -2.11 8.44
C MET A 28 -1.93 -0.61 8.14
N PRO A 29 -3.06 0.09 8.39
CA PRO A 29 -3.11 1.54 8.27
C PRO A 29 -1.96 2.25 8.99
N PHE A 30 -1.67 1.85 10.24
CA PHE A 30 -0.65 2.49 11.06
C PHE A 30 0.77 2.08 10.65
N PHE A 31 1.01 0.82 10.30
CA PHE A 31 2.33 0.43 9.77
C PHE A 31 2.70 1.16 8.47
N THR A 32 1.70 1.51 7.67
CA THR A 32 1.89 2.33 6.46
C THR A 32 2.34 3.74 6.82
N GLY A 33 1.73 4.36 7.84
CA GLY A 33 2.10 5.69 8.34
C GLY A 33 3.53 5.75 8.84
N LEU A 34 3.93 4.74 9.62
CA LEU A 34 5.28 4.60 10.15
C LEU A 34 6.31 4.55 9.02
N ILE A 35 6.14 3.63 8.05
CA ILE A 35 7.07 3.49 6.93
C ILE A 35 7.04 4.74 6.04
N GLY A 36 5.84 5.27 5.75
CA GLY A 36 5.66 6.49 4.97
C GLY A 36 6.40 7.69 5.57
N SER A 37 6.40 7.82 6.89
CA SER A 37 7.10 8.90 7.60
C SER A 37 8.62 8.83 7.42
N PHE A 38 9.21 7.63 7.43
CA PHE A 38 10.63 7.45 7.12
C PHE A 38 10.95 7.79 5.67
N ILE A 39 10.11 7.37 4.73
CA ILE A 39 10.27 7.70 3.30
C ILE A 39 10.19 9.22 3.08
N LEU A 40 9.24 9.90 3.73
CA LEU A 40 9.10 11.34 3.66
C LEU A 40 10.35 12.06 4.16
N GLN A 41 10.94 11.64 5.28
CA GLN A 41 12.18 12.26 5.77
C GLN A 41 13.40 11.98 4.89
N PHE A 42 13.41 10.84 4.20
CA PHE A 42 14.45 10.52 3.24
C PHE A 42 14.34 11.40 1.98
N GLN A 43 13.13 11.57 1.46
CA GLN A 43 12.82 12.39 0.28
C GLN A 43 12.95 13.90 0.57
N PHE A 44 12.55 14.32 1.77
CA PHE A 44 12.51 15.72 2.19
C PHE A 44 13.32 15.91 3.48
N PRO A 45 14.64 16.12 3.38
CA PRO A 45 15.52 16.27 4.54
C PRO A 45 15.10 17.39 5.51
N GLY A 46 14.41 18.43 5.02
CA GLY A 46 13.87 19.50 5.85
C GLY A 46 12.86 19.05 6.90
N LEU A 47 12.20 17.90 6.72
CA LEU A 47 11.31 17.32 7.73
C LEU A 47 12.05 16.84 8.99
N LYS A 48 13.38 16.75 8.95
CA LYS A 48 14.20 16.46 10.14
C LYS A 48 14.33 17.66 11.08
N ASP A 49 13.85 18.84 10.69
CA ASP A 49 13.96 20.08 11.47
C ASP A 49 12.59 20.72 11.76
N ILE A 50 11.53 19.91 11.83
CA ILE A 50 10.18 20.36 12.25
C ILE A 50 10.23 20.95 13.67
N ILE A 51 11.01 20.33 14.54
CA ILE A 51 11.40 20.86 15.85
C ILE A 51 12.86 21.31 15.69
N PRO A 52 13.12 22.64 15.66
CA PRO A 52 14.43 23.18 15.37
C PRO A 52 15.52 22.60 16.28
N GLY A 53 16.56 22.02 15.69
CA GLY A 53 17.72 21.48 16.40
C GLY A 53 17.52 20.10 17.03
N GLU A 54 16.32 19.51 16.98
CA GLU A 54 15.99 18.24 17.64
C GLU A 54 15.53 17.18 16.63
N SER A 55 16.47 16.62 15.86
CA SER A 55 16.15 15.70 14.76
C SER A 55 15.36 14.45 15.18
N ARG A 56 15.64 13.90 16.37
CA ARG A 56 14.90 12.76 16.91
C ARG A 56 13.46 13.14 17.27
N ALA A 57 13.27 14.31 17.89
CA ALA A 57 11.96 14.81 18.24
C ALA A 57 11.14 15.13 16.97
N SER A 58 11.76 15.75 15.96
CA SER A 58 11.16 15.96 14.63
C SER A 58 10.69 14.66 13.99
N THR A 59 11.47 13.58 14.14
CA THR A 59 11.11 12.27 13.60
C THR A 59 9.87 11.71 14.28
N ILE A 60 9.85 11.73 15.61
CA ILE A 60 8.71 11.25 16.42
C ILE A 60 7.47 12.10 16.12
N ALA A 61 7.63 13.41 16.03
CA ALA A 61 6.55 14.34 15.72
C ALA A 61 5.94 14.07 14.34
N LEU A 62 6.77 13.84 13.32
CA LEU A 62 6.29 13.51 11.98
C LEU A 62 5.48 12.20 11.99
N ILE A 63 6.01 11.15 12.64
CA ILE A 63 5.30 9.87 12.77
C ILE A 63 3.95 10.11 13.44
N ALA A 64 3.92 10.78 14.59
CA ALA A 64 2.69 11.04 15.32
C ALA A 64 1.67 11.83 14.48
N ILE A 65 2.09 12.86 13.75
CA ILE A 65 1.22 13.64 12.86
C ILE A 65 0.62 12.76 11.77
N VAL A 66 1.44 11.95 11.09
CA VAL A 66 0.99 11.04 10.03
C VAL A 66 0.01 10.00 10.60
N GLU A 67 0.34 9.38 11.73
CA GLU A 67 -0.54 8.39 12.37
C GLU A 67 -1.88 8.99 12.81
N ILE A 68 -1.88 10.22 13.35
CA ILE A 68 -3.12 10.91 13.72
C ILE A 68 -3.97 11.18 12.49
N ILE A 69 -3.38 11.61 11.37
CA ILE A 69 -4.11 11.82 10.11
C ILE A 69 -4.73 10.49 9.64
N ILE A 70 -3.96 9.41 9.65
CA ILE A 70 -4.43 8.07 9.27
C ILE A 70 -5.58 7.64 10.18
N LEU A 71 -5.45 7.83 11.50
CA LEU A 71 -6.47 7.48 12.46
C LEU A 71 -7.77 8.24 12.17
N VAL A 72 -7.71 9.57 12.04
CA VAL A 72 -8.86 10.43 11.77
C VAL A 72 -9.56 10.02 10.48
N LEU A 73 -8.80 9.74 9.43
CA LEU A 73 -9.35 9.29 8.15
C LEU A 73 -9.93 7.87 8.21
N THR A 74 -9.36 7.00 9.05
CA THR A 74 -9.82 5.61 9.23
C THR A 74 -11.13 5.55 10.02
N VAL A 75 -11.28 6.35 11.07
CA VAL A 75 -12.48 6.35 11.92
C VAL A 75 -13.64 7.18 11.34
N ASN A 76 -13.39 7.99 10.31
CA ASN A 76 -14.43 8.76 9.64
C ASN A 76 -15.24 7.87 8.70
N GLU A 77 -16.57 7.92 8.81
CA GLU A 77 -17.51 7.07 8.05
C GLU A 77 -17.37 7.22 6.52
N GLN A 78 -17.03 8.41 6.03
CA GLN A 78 -16.94 8.70 4.59
C GLN A 78 -15.60 8.30 3.98
N THR A 79 -14.51 8.32 4.77
CA THR A 79 -13.13 8.08 4.30
C THR A 79 -12.53 6.77 4.80
N GLY A 80 -13.13 6.13 5.81
CA GLY A 80 -12.53 5.00 6.53
C GLY A 80 -12.19 3.81 5.65
N GLY A 81 -13.17 3.27 4.93
CA GLY A 81 -12.97 2.15 4.01
C GLY A 81 -11.91 2.46 2.92
N PRO A 82 -12.01 3.60 2.21
CA PRO A 82 -10.97 4.06 1.28
C PRO A 82 -9.58 4.17 1.91
N MET A 83 -9.47 4.71 3.12
CA MET A 83 -8.20 4.88 3.84
C MET A 83 -7.56 3.53 4.16
N VAL A 84 -8.34 2.57 4.66
CA VAL A 84 -7.86 1.21 4.93
C VAL A 84 -7.34 0.55 3.66
N LYS A 85 -8.10 0.63 2.56
CA LYS A 85 -7.70 0.08 1.25
C LYS A 85 -6.39 0.70 0.78
N PHE A 86 -6.32 2.03 0.80
CA PHE A 86 -5.13 2.79 0.39
C PHE A 86 -3.90 2.37 1.20
N SER A 87 -4.00 2.34 2.53
CA SER A 87 -2.87 1.97 3.37
C SER A 87 -2.42 0.53 3.12
N CYS A 88 -3.34 -0.42 3.02
CA CYS A 88 -2.99 -1.81 2.73
C CYS A 88 -2.25 -1.94 1.39
N ILE A 89 -2.73 -1.27 0.35
CA ILE A 89 -2.11 -1.31 -0.99
C ILE A 89 -0.72 -0.68 -0.96
N MET A 90 -0.58 0.47 -0.29
CA MET A 90 0.71 1.13 -0.10
C MET A 90 1.70 0.25 0.66
N PHE A 91 1.28 -0.35 1.78
CA PHE A 91 2.14 -1.24 2.55
C PHE A 91 2.62 -2.42 1.71
N VAL A 92 1.70 -3.14 1.05
CA VAL A 92 2.04 -4.31 0.24
C VAL A 92 2.95 -3.94 -0.93
N GLY A 93 2.71 -2.82 -1.60
CA GLY A 93 3.59 -2.37 -2.67
C GLY A 93 4.96 -1.90 -2.18
N LEU A 94 5.07 -1.31 -0.99
CA LEU A 94 6.36 -0.98 -0.37
C LEU A 94 7.15 -2.24 -0.02
N ILE A 95 6.50 -3.25 0.56
CA ILE A 95 7.13 -4.57 0.77
C ILE A 95 7.60 -5.14 -0.57
N MET A 96 6.79 -5.04 -1.62
CA MET A 96 7.16 -5.52 -2.96
C MET A 96 8.38 -4.77 -3.54
N ALA A 97 8.48 -3.47 -3.29
CA ALA A 97 9.65 -2.68 -3.66
C ALA A 97 10.91 -3.12 -2.87
N LEU A 98 10.77 -3.44 -1.58
CA LEU A 98 11.88 -3.93 -0.75
C LEU A 98 12.39 -5.30 -1.19
N ILE A 99 11.47 -6.23 -1.52
CA ILE A 99 11.82 -7.58 -1.99
C ILE A 99 12.05 -7.63 -3.50
N HIS A 100 12.05 -6.47 -4.20
CA HIS A 100 12.21 -6.42 -5.65
C HIS A 100 13.44 -7.22 -6.08
N ASN A 101 14.58 -7.06 -5.40
CA ASN A 101 15.82 -7.76 -5.76
C ASN A 101 15.87 -9.24 -5.37
N SER A 102 14.89 -9.73 -4.61
CA SER A 102 14.87 -11.10 -4.06
C SER A 102 14.33 -12.15 -5.03
N TYR A 103 13.78 -11.75 -6.18
CA TYR A 103 13.27 -12.68 -7.18
C TYR A 103 13.59 -12.22 -8.61
N GLU A 104 13.70 -13.15 -9.54
CA GLU A 104 13.87 -12.87 -10.97
C GLU A 104 12.64 -13.30 -11.77
N CYS A 105 12.32 -12.58 -12.86
CA CYS A 105 11.26 -12.95 -13.80
C CYS A 105 11.87 -13.44 -15.12
N ALA A 106 12.47 -14.64 -15.09
CA ALA A 106 13.14 -15.26 -16.24
C ALA A 106 12.19 -15.69 -17.38
N SER A 107 10.88 -15.65 -17.17
CA SER A 107 9.89 -15.94 -18.20
C SER A 107 8.63 -15.10 -17.97
N TRP A 108 7.84 -14.89 -19.03
CA TRP A 108 6.58 -14.16 -18.93
C TRP A 108 5.57 -14.91 -18.04
N GLN A 109 5.62 -16.24 -18.01
CA GLN A 109 4.77 -17.06 -17.13
C GLN A 109 5.10 -16.80 -15.66
N LYS A 110 6.40 -16.64 -15.32
CA LYS A 110 6.81 -16.30 -13.96
C LYS A 110 6.37 -14.89 -13.58
N ALA A 111 6.48 -13.91 -14.49
CA ALA A 111 5.97 -12.55 -14.27
C ALA A 111 4.45 -12.54 -14.03
N LEU A 112 3.69 -13.29 -14.84
CA LEU A 112 2.25 -13.46 -14.68
C LEU A 112 1.90 -14.13 -13.34
N PHE A 113 2.59 -15.22 -12.98
CA PHE A 113 2.39 -15.91 -11.71
C PHE A 113 2.62 -14.98 -10.51
N VAL A 114 3.73 -14.24 -10.49
CA VAL A 114 4.04 -13.27 -9.42
C VAL A 114 2.98 -12.17 -9.36
N THR A 115 2.47 -11.71 -10.52
CA THR A 115 1.38 -10.73 -10.58
C THR A 115 0.11 -11.26 -9.93
N ILE A 116 -0.28 -12.50 -10.24
CA ILE A 116 -1.47 -13.15 -9.66
C ILE A 116 -1.30 -13.30 -8.14
N VAL A 117 -0.16 -13.81 -7.69
CA VAL A 117 0.13 -13.97 -6.24
C VAL A 117 0.08 -12.62 -5.53
N TYR A 118 0.68 -11.57 -6.11
CA TYR A 118 0.64 -10.22 -5.58
C TYR A 118 -0.80 -9.69 -5.41
N LEU A 119 -1.64 -9.84 -6.44
CA LEU A 119 -3.04 -9.40 -6.39
C LEU A 119 -3.88 -10.20 -5.39
N VAL A 120 -3.67 -11.52 -5.29
CA VAL A 120 -4.35 -12.39 -4.32
C VAL A 120 -3.98 -12.00 -2.89
N ILE A 121 -2.68 -11.86 -2.60
CA ILE A 121 -2.20 -11.44 -1.26
C ILE A 121 -2.76 -10.07 -0.91
N MET A 122 -2.69 -9.11 -1.85
CA MET A 122 -3.25 -7.77 -1.65
C MET A 122 -4.74 -7.84 -1.33
N GLY A 123 -5.52 -8.63 -2.08
CA GLY A 123 -6.95 -8.79 -1.86
C GLY A 123 -7.27 -9.37 -0.48
N ILE A 124 -6.55 -10.40 -0.05
CA ILE A 124 -6.69 -11.01 1.28
C ILE A 124 -6.39 -9.99 2.39
N ILE A 125 -5.31 -9.22 2.26
CA ILE A 125 -4.91 -8.22 3.26
C ILE A 125 -5.97 -7.12 3.36
N VAL A 126 -6.42 -6.58 2.23
CA VAL A 126 -7.44 -5.53 2.19
C VAL A 126 -8.74 -6.03 2.83
N ALA A 127 -9.22 -7.22 2.44
CA ALA A 127 -10.44 -7.79 3.00
C ALA A 127 -10.34 -8.02 4.52
N SER A 128 -9.20 -8.56 4.98
CA SER A 128 -8.97 -8.83 6.41
C SER A 128 -8.91 -7.55 7.25
N ASN A 129 -8.36 -6.46 6.71
CA ASN A 129 -8.34 -5.17 7.42
C ASN A 129 -9.73 -4.53 7.45
N LEU A 130 -10.45 -4.53 6.33
CA LEU A 130 -11.81 -3.96 6.29
C LEU A 130 -12.73 -4.66 7.31
N ASP A 131 -12.67 -5.98 7.38
CA ASP A 131 -13.39 -6.78 8.39
C ASP A 131 -12.96 -6.41 9.82
N SER A 132 -11.65 -6.28 10.07
CA SER A 132 -11.13 -5.95 11.39
C SER A 132 -11.52 -4.56 11.89
N PHE A 133 -11.69 -3.58 11.00
CA PHE A 133 -12.13 -2.24 11.38
C PHE A 133 -13.65 -2.09 11.40
N GLY A 134 -14.42 -3.05 10.89
CA GLY A 134 -15.89 -3.02 10.87
C GLY A 134 -16.46 -1.83 10.09
N ILE A 135 -15.71 -1.31 9.11
CA ILE A 135 -16.11 -0.10 8.37
C ILE A 135 -17.01 -0.49 7.20
N GLU A 136 -18.27 -0.11 7.28
CA GLU A 136 -19.15 -0.05 6.12
C GLU A 136 -18.79 1.19 5.29
N CYS A 137 -18.56 1.01 3.98
CA CYS A 137 -18.24 2.14 3.11
C CYS A 137 -19.53 2.95 2.88
N ASP A 138 -19.62 4.13 3.49
CA ASP A 138 -20.73 5.04 3.21
C ASP A 138 -20.72 5.45 1.72
N GLY A 139 -21.89 5.35 1.09
CA GLY A 139 -22.12 5.74 -0.30
C GLY A 139 -22.24 7.25 -0.44
N ASP A 140 -22.79 7.93 0.56
CA ASP A 140 -23.10 9.36 0.49
C ASP A 140 -21.97 10.23 1.06
N ARG A 141 -20.98 10.50 0.21
CA ARG A 141 -19.84 11.35 0.56
C ARG A 141 -20.10 12.81 0.24
N ASN A 142 -19.70 13.71 1.16
CA ASN A 142 -19.67 15.14 0.83
C ASN A 142 -18.56 15.45 -0.20
N LEU A 143 -18.55 16.66 -0.79
CA LEU A 143 -17.57 17.03 -1.82
C LEU A 143 -16.12 16.86 -1.36
N LEU A 144 -15.80 17.26 -0.14
CA LEU A 144 -14.44 17.21 0.39
C LEU A 144 -13.99 15.75 0.56
N ALA A 145 -14.84 14.92 1.17
CA ALA A 145 -14.58 13.49 1.35
C ALA A 145 -14.46 12.79 0.01
N SER A 146 -15.31 13.10 -0.98
CA SER A 146 -15.23 12.52 -2.32
C SER A 146 -13.90 12.86 -3.02
N ILE A 147 -13.40 14.10 -2.90
CA ILE A 147 -12.08 14.48 -3.43
C ILE A 147 -10.97 13.69 -2.71
N ILE A 148 -11.00 13.60 -1.38
CA ILE A 148 -9.99 12.87 -0.61
C ILE A 148 -9.98 11.40 -1.01
N VAL A 149 -11.16 10.78 -1.09
CA VAL A 149 -11.34 9.36 -1.44
C VAL A 149 -10.92 9.09 -2.88
N SER A 150 -11.22 9.99 -3.81
CA SER A 150 -10.81 9.83 -5.20
C SER A 150 -9.30 9.86 -5.37
N LEU A 151 -8.61 10.72 -4.61
CA LEU A 151 -7.15 10.75 -4.56
C LEU A 151 -6.57 9.47 -3.94
N MET A 152 -7.17 8.94 -2.87
CA MET A 152 -6.77 7.67 -2.28
C MET A 152 -6.91 6.51 -3.26
N TYR A 153 -8.02 6.42 -3.98
CA TYR A 153 -8.23 5.38 -4.99
C TYR A 153 -7.30 5.53 -6.19
N ALA A 154 -7.10 6.75 -6.68
CA ALA A 154 -6.16 7.02 -7.75
C ALA A 154 -4.74 6.61 -7.34
N ALA A 155 -4.26 7.04 -6.17
CA ALA A 155 -2.95 6.67 -5.65
C ALA A 155 -2.80 5.16 -5.44
N SER A 156 -3.83 4.49 -4.91
CA SER A 156 -3.87 3.04 -4.75
C SER A 156 -3.68 2.32 -6.09
N LEU A 157 -4.50 2.66 -7.09
CA LEU A 157 -4.40 2.07 -8.42
C LEU A 157 -3.04 2.36 -9.06
N GLY A 158 -2.58 3.60 -8.96
CA GLY A 158 -1.29 4.02 -9.49
C GLY A 158 -0.16 3.18 -8.91
N PHE A 159 -0.15 2.98 -7.60
CA PHE A 159 0.88 2.19 -6.92
C PHE A 159 0.80 0.70 -7.28
N THR A 160 -0.40 0.13 -7.36
CA THR A 160 -0.60 -1.25 -7.85
C THR A 160 -0.05 -1.42 -9.27
N LEU A 161 -0.35 -0.50 -10.18
CA LEU A 161 0.13 -0.55 -11.56
C LEU A 161 1.64 -0.34 -11.64
N LEU A 162 2.23 0.55 -10.82
CA LEU A 162 3.69 0.72 -10.75
C LEU A 162 4.40 -0.57 -10.33
N VAL A 163 3.88 -1.26 -9.32
CA VAL A 163 4.44 -2.54 -8.89
C VAL A 163 4.34 -3.58 -10.01
N ILE A 164 3.19 -3.68 -10.68
CA ILE A 164 3.00 -4.64 -11.76
C ILE A 164 3.92 -4.30 -12.94
N LEU A 165 3.85 -3.08 -13.47
CA LEU A 165 4.53 -2.70 -14.70
C LEU A 165 6.05 -2.57 -14.50
N SER A 166 6.50 -1.92 -13.43
CA SER A 166 7.93 -1.64 -13.22
C SER A 166 8.61 -2.73 -12.38
N THR A 167 8.02 -3.16 -11.27
CA THR A 167 8.68 -4.08 -10.32
C THR A 167 8.61 -5.53 -10.78
N ILE A 168 7.50 -5.98 -11.36
CA ILE A 168 7.31 -7.38 -11.82
C ILE A 168 7.63 -7.52 -13.30
N TRP A 169 6.86 -6.88 -14.18
CA TRP A 169 7.02 -7.01 -15.64
C TRP A 169 8.27 -6.31 -16.16
N GLY A 170 8.67 -5.18 -15.55
CA GLY A 170 9.90 -4.49 -15.89
C GLY A 170 11.14 -5.38 -15.77
N LYS A 171 11.17 -6.33 -14.82
CA LYS A 171 12.25 -7.34 -14.72
C LYS A 171 12.29 -8.28 -15.92
N TYR A 172 11.14 -8.79 -16.32
CA TYR A 172 11.05 -9.67 -17.48
C TYR A 172 11.49 -8.94 -18.76
N VAL A 173 10.98 -7.72 -18.95
CA VAL A 173 11.29 -6.90 -20.13
C VAL A 173 12.77 -6.53 -20.17
N LYS A 174 13.34 -6.09 -19.06
CA LYS A 174 14.76 -5.72 -18.97
C LYS A 174 15.69 -6.90 -19.26
N LEU A 175 15.28 -8.12 -18.95
CA LEU A 175 16.08 -9.32 -19.15
C LEU A 175 16.05 -9.82 -20.61
N HIS A 176 14.93 -9.64 -21.32
CA HIS A 176 14.70 -10.25 -22.63
C HIS A 176 14.77 -9.30 -23.82
N PHE A 177 14.71 -7.99 -23.59
CA PHE A 177 14.67 -6.99 -24.65
C PHE A 177 15.84 -6.01 -24.53
N SER A 178 16.10 -5.27 -25.61
CA SER A 178 17.15 -4.26 -25.63
C SER A 178 16.88 -3.15 -24.62
N GLU A 179 17.94 -2.48 -24.16
CA GLU A 179 17.84 -1.36 -23.23
C GLU A 179 16.91 -0.26 -23.75
N GLY A 180 17.00 0.08 -25.05
CA GLY A 180 16.11 1.06 -25.67
C GLY A 180 14.62 0.65 -25.67
N PHE A 181 14.33 -0.64 -25.80
CA PHE A 181 12.96 -1.15 -25.67
C PHE A 181 12.48 -1.03 -24.22
N TYR A 182 13.30 -1.42 -23.24
CA TYR A 182 12.97 -1.28 -21.82
C TYR A 182 12.70 0.19 -21.43
N THR A 183 13.54 1.14 -21.87
CA THR A 183 13.32 2.57 -21.62
C THR A 183 12.00 3.06 -22.20
N SER A 184 11.63 2.58 -23.40
CA SER A 184 10.36 2.95 -24.03
C SER A 184 9.17 2.33 -23.28
N TYR A 185 9.27 1.07 -22.90
CA TYR A 185 8.29 0.37 -22.07
C TYR A 185 8.04 1.10 -20.74
N ASP A 186 9.11 1.49 -20.04
CA ASP A 186 9.00 2.18 -18.74
C ASP A 186 8.34 3.56 -18.89
N LYS A 187 8.73 4.35 -19.90
CA LYS A 187 8.10 5.66 -20.20
C LYS A 187 6.62 5.52 -20.54
N VAL A 188 6.26 4.60 -21.42
CA VAL A 188 4.86 4.36 -21.80
C VAL A 188 4.06 3.82 -20.61
N GLY A 189 4.66 2.92 -19.83
CA GLY A 189 4.08 2.42 -18.58
C GLY A 189 3.74 3.54 -17.61
N MET A 190 4.66 4.49 -17.39
CA MET A 190 4.41 5.66 -16.54
C MET A 190 3.28 6.54 -17.06
N VAL A 191 3.18 6.75 -18.38
CA VAL A 191 2.05 7.50 -18.97
C VAL A 191 0.72 6.77 -18.71
N ILE A 192 0.68 5.46 -18.88
CA ILE A 192 -0.51 4.63 -18.61
C ILE A 192 -0.91 4.74 -17.14
N VAL A 193 0.05 4.65 -16.21
CA VAL A 193 -0.19 4.82 -14.77
C VAL A 193 -0.83 6.18 -14.50
N ILE A 194 -0.24 7.27 -15.00
CA ILE A 194 -0.76 8.64 -14.77
C ILE A 194 -2.17 8.79 -15.33
N VAL A 195 -2.42 8.31 -16.55
CA VAL A 195 -3.76 8.37 -17.17
C VAL A 195 -4.77 7.58 -16.33
N ALA A 196 -4.42 6.37 -15.89
CA ALA A 196 -5.28 5.55 -15.04
C ALA A 196 -5.60 6.23 -13.71
N MET A 197 -4.61 6.89 -13.09
CA MET A 197 -4.81 7.66 -11.85
C MET A 197 -5.78 8.83 -12.06
N VAL A 198 -5.56 9.64 -13.10
CA VAL A 198 -6.42 10.80 -13.42
C VAL A 198 -7.84 10.35 -13.71
N MET A 199 -8.00 9.31 -14.53
CA MET A 199 -9.33 8.76 -14.85
C MET A 199 -10.02 8.21 -13.60
N THR A 200 -9.31 7.51 -12.73
CA THR A 200 -9.87 6.99 -11.47
C THR A 200 -10.33 8.12 -10.56
N ALA A 201 -9.53 9.17 -10.41
CA ALA A 201 -9.90 10.32 -9.61
C ALA A 201 -11.19 10.99 -10.13
N ILE A 202 -11.28 11.22 -11.46
CA ILE A 202 -12.46 11.83 -12.09
C ILE A 202 -13.68 10.93 -11.93
N ILE A 203 -13.57 9.64 -12.25
CA ILE A 203 -14.69 8.69 -12.20
C ILE A 203 -15.23 8.58 -10.77
N CYS A 204 -14.36 8.51 -9.77
CA CYS A 204 -14.79 8.44 -8.37
C CYS A 204 -15.58 9.69 -7.95
N VAL A 205 -15.11 10.89 -8.29
CA VAL A 205 -15.83 12.14 -7.97
C VAL A 205 -17.16 12.21 -8.70
N VAL A 206 -17.21 11.82 -9.98
CA VAL A 206 -18.44 11.82 -10.78
C VAL A 206 -19.45 10.81 -10.24
N ARG A 207 -19.02 9.59 -9.90
CA ARG A 207 -19.90 8.55 -9.34
C ARG A 207 -20.52 9.02 -8.03
N ASP A 208 -19.70 9.47 -7.09
CA ASP A 208 -20.16 9.96 -5.79
C ASP A 208 -21.10 11.19 -5.94
N ARG A 209 -21.09 11.88 -7.09
CA ARG A 209 -21.98 13.01 -7.39
C ARG A 209 -23.26 12.65 -8.10
N LEU A 210 -23.25 11.61 -8.91
CA LEU A 210 -24.44 11.10 -9.58
C LEU A 210 -25.31 10.29 -8.63
N GLU A 211 -24.72 9.61 -7.63
CA GLU A 211 -25.44 8.86 -6.60
C GLU A 211 -26.21 9.76 -5.61
N LEU A 212 -25.88 11.07 -5.55
CA LEU A 212 -26.55 12.08 -4.71
C LEU A 212 -27.79 12.74 -5.37
N ILE A 213 -28.13 12.41 -6.63
CA ILE A 213 -29.28 12.95 -7.39
C ILE A 213 -30.34 11.87 -7.55
#